data_AF-F3AUW6-F1
#
_entry.id   AF-F3AUW6-F1
#
_cell.length_a   1.000
_cell.length_b   1.000
_cell.length_c   1.000
_cell.angle_alpha   90.00
_cell.angle_beta   90.00
_cell.angle_gamma   90.00
#
_symmetry.space_group_name_H-M   'P 1'
#
loop_
_entity.id
_entity.type
_entity.pdbx_description
1 polymer ?
#
loop_
_entity_poly.entity_id
_entity_poly.type
_entity_poly.pdbx_seq_one_letter_code
_entity_poly.pdbx_strand_id
1 'polypeptide(L)'
;MSTKATGNKKHLTLADRAAIEHGISRGENFTQIACRINKDSSTISKEIRRHLFRVPHFQNETQRKRSECEHFQNCVKQHICGNQTCNSLCWKCRPKRCSMYCPDFTPRLCEKLKKPPYVCNDCPQIRNCSHDFYFYRANYANDIYSETKSSSRSGINQTPESLEQLDRLVSPLLLQGQPLSHIF
;
A
#
# COMPACT_ATOMS: atom_id res chain seq x y z
N MET A 1 -17.03 -23.35 -20.61
CA MET A 1 -17.41 -21.98 -21.00
C MET A 1 -17.43 -21.13 -19.74
N SER A 2 -16.50 -20.16 -19.59
CA SER A 2 -16.37 -19.36 -18.36
C SER A 2 -17.38 -18.22 -18.40
N THR A 3 -18.50 -18.37 -17.70
CA THR A 3 -19.45 -17.28 -17.48
C THR A 3 -18.78 -16.22 -16.63
N LYS A 4 -18.47 -15.05 -17.24
CA LYS A 4 -17.98 -13.89 -16.48
C LYS A 4 -19.08 -13.51 -15.48
N ALA A 5 -18.76 -13.52 -14.18
CA ALA A 5 -19.67 -13.02 -13.16
C ALA A 5 -19.97 -11.54 -13.45
N THR A 6 -21.24 -11.23 -13.73
CA THR A 6 -21.72 -9.86 -13.95
C THR A 6 -21.84 -9.18 -12.58
N GLY A 7 -20.79 -8.47 -12.14
CA GLY A 7 -20.76 -7.93 -10.78
C GLY A 7 -21.92 -6.98 -10.48
N ASN A 8 -22.45 -7.08 -9.26
CA ASN A 8 -23.67 -6.38 -8.84
C ASN A 8 -23.52 -4.85 -8.59
N LYS A 9 -22.40 -4.22 -8.98
CA LYS A 9 -22.02 -2.79 -8.78
C LYS A 9 -22.13 -2.25 -7.35
N LYS A 10 -22.45 -3.09 -6.36
CA LYS A 10 -22.50 -2.71 -4.94
C LYS A 10 -21.12 -2.78 -4.31
N HIS A 11 -20.92 -2.04 -3.23
CA HIS A 11 -19.72 -2.16 -2.40
C HIS A 11 -19.55 -3.59 -1.87
N LEU A 12 -18.31 -3.95 -1.54
CA LEU A 12 -18.01 -5.19 -0.84
C LEU A 12 -18.48 -5.06 0.62
N THR A 13 -19.20 -6.06 1.08
CA THR A 13 -19.58 -6.21 2.49
C THR A 13 -18.43 -6.87 3.26
N LEU A 14 -18.49 -6.86 4.60
CA LEU A 14 -17.54 -7.61 5.42
C LEU A 14 -17.58 -9.12 5.11
N ALA A 15 -18.77 -9.67 4.86
CA ALA A 15 -18.93 -11.07 4.45
C ALA A 15 -18.25 -11.36 3.10
N ASP A 16 -18.37 -10.45 2.12
CA ASP A 16 -17.66 -10.58 0.85
C ASP A 16 -16.14 -10.60 1.07
N ARG A 17 -15.61 -9.71 1.92
CA ARG A 17 -14.18 -9.66 2.25
C ARG A 17 -13.71 -10.91 2.97
N ALA A 18 -14.51 -11.45 3.90
CA ALA A 18 -14.21 -12.70 4.58
C ALA A 18 -14.17 -13.88 3.59
N ALA A 19 -15.09 -13.91 2.62
CA ALA A 19 -15.09 -14.91 1.56
C ALA A 19 -13.88 -14.78 0.62
N ILE A 20 -13.40 -13.56 0.36
CA ILE A 20 -12.14 -13.32 -0.37
C ILE A 20 -10.95 -13.87 0.43
N GLU A 21 -10.82 -13.50 1.70
CA GLU A 21 -9.72 -13.98 2.57
C GLU A 21 -9.68 -15.51 2.64
N HIS A 22 -10.84 -16.15 2.85
CA HIS A 22 -10.96 -17.60 2.89
C HIS A 22 -10.68 -18.27 1.54
N GLY A 23 -11.11 -17.66 0.44
CA GLY A 23 -10.82 -18.19 -0.90
C GLY A 23 -9.33 -18.17 -1.22
N ILE A 24 -8.65 -17.07 -0.87
CA ILE A 24 -7.20 -16.93 -1.04
C ILE A 24 -6.46 -17.98 -0.20
N SER A 25 -6.83 -18.18 1.06
CA SER A 25 -6.17 -19.17 1.93
C SER A 25 -6.34 -20.61 1.47
N ARG A 26 -7.29 -20.88 0.56
CA ARG A 26 -7.51 -22.17 -0.08
C ARG A 26 -6.86 -22.30 -1.47
N GLY A 27 -6.11 -21.29 -1.91
CA GLY A 27 -5.47 -21.27 -3.21
C GLY A 27 -6.43 -21.05 -4.39
N GLU A 28 -7.62 -20.51 -4.14
CA GLU A 28 -8.58 -20.23 -5.20
C GLU A 28 -8.16 -19.02 -6.05
N ASN A 29 -8.47 -19.06 -7.35
CA ASN A 29 -8.23 -17.93 -8.23
C ASN A 29 -9.34 -16.88 -8.12
N PHE A 30 -9.06 -15.66 -8.59
CA PHE A 30 -10.01 -14.55 -8.51
C PHE A 30 -11.34 -14.81 -9.21
N THR A 31 -11.37 -15.61 -10.28
CA THR A 31 -12.62 -15.93 -10.98
C THR A 31 -13.51 -16.82 -10.13
N GLN A 32 -12.94 -17.83 -9.45
CA GLN A 32 -13.68 -18.71 -8.56
C GLN A 32 -14.28 -17.93 -7.38
N ILE A 33 -13.48 -17.07 -6.75
CA ILE A 33 -13.94 -16.23 -5.64
C ILE A 33 -15.04 -15.27 -6.13
N ALA A 34 -14.82 -14.61 -7.28
CA ALA A 34 -15.75 -13.69 -7.91
C ALA A 34 -17.14 -14.30 -8.16
N CYS A 35 -17.18 -15.52 -8.70
CA CYS A 35 -18.43 -16.24 -8.91
C CYS A 35 -19.18 -16.49 -7.60
N ARG A 36 -18.48 -16.85 -6.52
CA ARG A 36 -19.11 -17.14 -5.22
C ARG A 36 -19.76 -15.92 -4.58
N ILE A 37 -19.09 -14.77 -4.64
CA ILE A 37 -19.59 -13.52 -4.01
C ILE A 37 -20.40 -12.64 -4.97
N ASN A 38 -20.63 -13.12 -6.20
CA ASN A 38 -21.32 -12.39 -7.28
C ASN A 38 -20.72 -10.98 -7.54
N LYS A 39 -19.40 -10.94 -7.72
CA LYS A 39 -18.60 -9.73 -8.04
C LYS A 39 -17.69 -10.00 -9.25
N ASP A 40 -17.09 -8.94 -9.79
CA ASP A 40 -16.05 -9.08 -10.82
C ASP A 40 -14.69 -9.46 -10.21
N SER A 41 -13.91 -10.28 -10.92
CA SER A 41 -12.52 -10.61 -10.54
C SER A 41 -11.63 -9.38 -10.47
N SER A 42 -11.90 -8.36 -11.28
CA SER A 42 -11.19 -7.07 -11.23
C SER A 42 -11.47 -6.30 -9.93
N THR A 43 -12.68 -6.44 -9.36
CA THR A 43 -13.05 -5.84 -8.08
C THR A 43 -12.25 -6.48 -6.95
N ILE A 44 -12.13 -7.81 -6.95
CA ILE A 44 -11.29 -8.55 -5.99
C ILE A 44 -9.82 -8.16 -6.12
N SER A 45 -9.29 -8.10 -7.35
CA SER A 45 -7.91 -7.68 -7.60
C SER A 45 -7.61 -6.26 -7.10
N LYS A 46 -8.56 -5.32 -7.25
CA LYS A 46 -8.42 -3.94 -6.75
C LYS A 46 -8.52 -3.89 -5.24
N GLU A 47 -9.47 -4.61 -4.66
CA GLU A 47 -9.67 -4.72 -3.21
C GLU A 47 -8.40 -5.22 -2.51
N ILE A 48 -7.84 -6.34 -2.96
CA ILE A 48 -6.65 -6.92 -2.33
C ILE A 48 -5.47 -5.95 -2.42
N ARG A 49 -5.20 -5.38 -3.59
CA ARG A 49 -4.09 -4.45 -3.80
C ARG A 49 -4.20 -3.17 -2.96
N ARG A 50 -5.41 -2.69 -2.69
CA ARG A 50 -5.65 -1.47 -1.88
C ARG A 50 -5.50 -1.72 -0.38
N HIS A 51 -5.79 -2.93 0.08
CA HIS A 51 -5.85 -3.25 1.50
C HIS A 51 -4.83 -4.35 1.88
N LEU A 52 -3.61 -4.24 1.36
CA LEU A 52 -2.50 -5.12 1.73
C LEU A 52 -1.98 -4.76 3.11
N PHE A 53 -1.90 -5.75 4.00
CA PHE A 53 -1.24 -5.65 5.29
C PHE A 53 0.20 -6.12 5.18
N ARG A 54 1.15 -5.19 5.22
CA ARG A 54 2.59 -5.48 5.19
C ARG A 54 3.07 -5.93 6.58
N VAL A 55 3.76 -7.06 6.63
CA VAL A 55 4.50 -7.54 7.79
C VAL A 55 5.98 -7.56 7.45
N PRO A 56 6.77 -6.62 7.99
CA PRO A 56 8.22 -6.65 7.84
C PRO A 56 8.77 -7.96 8.39
N HIS A 57 9.59 -8.66 7.60
CA HIS A 57 10.16 -9.95 8.05
C HIS A 57 11.14 -9.76 9.21
N PHE A 58 11.91 -8.68 9.20
CA PHE A 58 12.93 -8.40 10.21
C PHE A 58 12.60 -7.08 10.88
N GLN A 59 12.28 -7.14 12.17
CA GLN A 59 11.77 -6.00 12.94
C GLN A 59 12.89 -5.22 13.65
N ASN A 60 14.07 -5.83 13.84
CA ASN A 60 15.11 -5.29 14.73
C ASN A 60 16.41 -4.89 14.01
N GLU A 61 17.04 -3.82 14.47
CA GLU A 61 18.33 -3.30 13.99
C GLU A 61 19.51 -4.26 14.18
N THR A 62 19.35 -5.26 15.03
CA THR A 62 20.37 -6.29 15.31
C THR A 62 20.34 -7.45 14.31
N GLN A 63 19.19 -7.71 13.67
CA GLN A 63 19.04 -8.76 12.67
C GLN A 63 19.62 -8.28 11.34
N ARG A 64 20.88 -8.62 11.07
CA ARG A 64 21.64 -8.15 9.89
C ARG A 64 21.10 -8.79 8.61
N LYS A 65 20.53 -7.99 7.72
CA LYS A 65 20.27 -8.39 6.33
C LYS A 65 21.45 -8.07 5.42
N ARG A 66 21.69 -8.93 4.42
CA ARG A 66 22.29 -8.49 3.13
C ARG A 66 21.26 -7.57 2.47
N SER A 67 21.67 -6.45 1.85
CA SER A 67 20.68 -5.42 1.50
C SER A 67 19.52 -5.96 0.66
N GLU A 68 18.35 -5.45 0.99
CA GLU A 68 17.09 -5.74 0.32
C GLU A 68 16.91 -4.92 -0.93
N CYS A 69 17.91 -4.14 -1.35
CA CYS A 69 17.71 -3.25 -2.49
C CYS A 69 17.60 -4.09 -3.76
N GLU A 70 16.59 -3.87 -4.60
CA GLU A 70 16.45 -4.53 -5.90
C GLU A 70 17.71 -4.33 -6.77
N HIS A 71 18.32 -3.15 -6.67
CA HIS A 71 19.49 -2.77 -7.45
C HIS A 71 20.84 -3.09 -6.77
N PHE A 72 20.85 -3.88 -5.68
CA PHE A 72 22.07 -4.07 -4.88
C PHE A 72 23.26 -4.62 -5.65
N GLN A 73 23.02 -5.47 -6.66
CA GLN A 73 24.08 -6.13 -7.44
C GLN A 73 24.94 -5.12 -8.22
N ASN A 74 24.33 -4.05 -8.73
CA ASN A 74 24.98 -3.03 -9.55
C ASN A 74 25.15 -1.71 -8.79
N CYS A 75 24.86 -1.68 -7.49
CA CYS A 75 24.93 -0.48 -6.68
C CYS A 75 26.38 -0.15 -6.31
N VAL A 76 26.89 0.97 -6.85
CA VAL A 76 28.23 1.50 -6.54
C VAL A 76 28.22 2.59 -5.47
N LYS A 77 27.06 2.95 -4.91
CA LYS A 77 26.95 4.00 -3.89
C LYS A 77 27.76 3.64 -2.64
N GLN A 78 28.44 4.62 -2.06
CA GLN A 78 29.21 4.51 -0.82
C GLN A 78 28.82 5.64 0.13
N HIS A 79 29.43 5.68 1.32
CA HIS A 79 29.31 6.79 2.28
C HIS A 79 27.88 7.12 2.77
N ILE A 80 26.92 6.21 2.61
CA ILE A 80 25.54 6.40 3.13
C ILE A 80 25.48 6.55 4.65
N CYS A 81 26.57 6.22 5.36
CA CYS A 81 26.69 6.45 6.79
C CYS A 81 27.21 7.85 7.16
N GLY A 82 27.47 8.71 6.19
CA GLY A 82 28.04 10.05 6.40
C GLY A 82 29.55 10.05 6.65
N ASN A 83 30.19 8.89 6.81
CA ASN A 83 31.63 8.80 7.01
C ASN A 83 32.37 8.69 5.66
N GLN A 84 33.16 9.71 5.33
CA GLN A 84 33.97 9.78 4.10
C GLN A 84 35.10 8.73 4.05
N THR A 85 35.50 8.17 5.19
CA THR A 85 36.49 7.07 5.23
C THR A 85 35.87 5.68 5.05
N CYS A 86 34.53 5.59 5.04
CA CYS A 86 33.81 4.34 4.86
C CYS A 86 33.73 3.94 3.37
N ASN A 87 34.68 3.12 2.92
CA ASN A 87 34.71 2.59 1.55
C ASN A 87 33.74 1.41 1.31
N SER A 88 32.88 1.10 2.29
CA SER A 88 31.88 0.04 2.12
C SER A 88 30.80 0.50 1.14
N LEU A 89 30.47 -0.34 0.17
CA LEU A 89 29.28 -0.15 -0.66
C LEU A 89 28.03 -0.04 0.24
N CYS A 90 27.05 0.74 -0.22
CA CYS A 90 25.80 1.05 0.45
C CYS A 90 25.13 -0.21 1.03
N TRP A 91 25.10 -1.29 0.26
CA TRP A 91 24.48 -2.55 0.66
C TRP A 91 25.28 -3.38 1.69
N LYS A 92 26.58 -3.09 1.85
CA LYS A 92 27.50 -3.71 2.82
C LYS A 92 27.81 -2.81 4.02
N CYS A 93 27.31 -1.58 4.03
CA CYS A 93 27.60 -0.61 5.08
C CYS A 93 27.09 -1.12 6.43
N ARG A 94 28.02 -1.38 7.37
CA ARG A 94 27.67 -1.89 8.71
C ARG A 94 27.04 -0.81 9.61
N PRO A 95 27.53 0.44 9.64
CA PRO A 95 26.97 1.47 10.54
C PRO A 95 25.55 1.91 10.19
N LYS A 96 25.19 1.93 8.89
CA LYS A 96 23.89 2.42 8.41
C LYS A 96 23.37 1.54 7.29
N ARG A 97 22.12 1.12 7.42
CA ARG A 97 21.46 0.19 6.48
C ARG A 97 20.97 0.91 5.22
N CYS A 98 21.18 0.27 4.07
CA CYS A 98 20.64 0.74 2.79
C CYS A 98 19.13 1.01 2.85
N SER A 99 18.33 0.13 3.46
CA SER A 99 16.87 0.27 3.53
C SER A 99 16.34 1.48 4.31
N MET A 100 17.17 2.09 5.16
CA MET A 100 16.77 3.22 6.00
C MET A 100 17.46 4.53 5.61
N TYR A 101 18.66 4.46 5.03
CA TYR A 101 19.52 5.64 4.83
C TYR A 101 19.89 5.88 3.36
N CYS A 102 19.63 4.94 2.45
CA CYS A 102 19.87 5.18 1.03
C CYS A 102 18.64 5.84 0.40
N PRO A 103 18.79 7.04 -0.21
CA PRO A 103 17.67 7.71 -0.87
C PRO A 103 17.15 6.93 -2.09
N ASP A 104 18.02 6.19 -2.76
CA ASP A 104 17.68 5.36 -3.94
C ASP A 104 17.34 3.91 -3.54
N PHE A 105 16.92 3.69 -2.29
CA PHE A 105 16.55 2.36 -1.86
C PHE A 105 15.25 1.92 -2.52
N THR A 106 15.29 0.79 -3.21
CA THR A 106 14.10 0.14 -3.77
C THR A 106 13.98 -1.25 -3.14
N PRO A 107 12.93 -1.54 -2.35
CA PRO A 107 12.79 -2.83 -1.69
C PRO A 107 12.56 -3.95 -2.72
N ARG A 108 13.37 -5.00 -2.65
CA ARG A 108 13.26 -6.20 -3.48
C ARG A 108 12.04 -7.00 -3.05
N LEU A 109 11.02 -6.99 -3.90
CA LEU A 109 9.78 -7.75 -3.71
C LEU A 109 9.96 -9.23 -4.06
N CYS A 110 9.24 -10.11 -3.37
CA CYS A 110 9.14 -11.52 -3.74
C CYS A 110 8.46 -11.69 -5.11
N GLU A 111 9.02 -12.52 -5.99
CA GLU A 111 8.46 -12.76 -7.34
C GLU A 111 7.02 -13.31 -7.31
N LYS A 112 6.65 -14.07 -6.27
CA LYS A 112 5.27 -14.58 -6.11
C LYS A 112 4.26 -13.45 -5.90
N LEU A 113 4.68 -12.35 -5.29
CA LEU A 113 3.81 -11.19 -5.03
C LEU A 113 3.58 -10.33 -6.29
N LYS A 114 4.37 -10.53 -7.36
CA LYS A 114 4.15 -9.87 -8.65
C LYS A 114 2.94 -10.45 -9.41
N LYS A 115 2.44 -11.60 -8.99
CA LYS A 115 1.31 -12.32 -9.61
C LYS A 115 0.12 -12.39 -8.64
N PRO A 116 -1.12 -12.52 -9.14
CA PRO A 116 -2.26 -12.84 -8.30
C PRO A 116 -1.98 -14.07 -7.42
N PRO A 117 -2.39 -14.08 -6.13
CA PRO A 117 -3.23 -13.08 -5.44
C PRO A 117 -2.48 -11.90 -4.80
N TYR A 118 -1.19 -11.70 -5.10
CA TYR A 118 -0.35 -10.62 -4.54
C TYR A 118 -0.14 -10.67 -3.02
N VAL A 119 -0.44 -11.81 -2.39
CA VAL A 119 -0.38 -12.00 -0.92
C VAL A 119 0.24 -13.34 -0.54
N CYS A 120 0.64 -13.44 0.72
CA CYS A 120 1.30 -14.59 1.33
C CYS A 120 0.34 -15.55 2.05
N ASN A 121 -0.98 -15.28 2.07
CA ASN A 121 -1.98 -16.05 2.82
C ASN A 121 -1.92 -17.57 2.59
N ASP A 122 -1.60 -18.01 1.36
CA ASP A 122 -1.43 -19.43 0.99
C ASP A 122 -0.01 -19.70 0.43
N CYS A 123 1.01 -19.01 0.95
CA CYS A 123 2.37 -19.22 0.45
C CYS A 123 3.03 -20.45 1.10
N PRO A 124 3.33 -21.53 0.35
CA PRO A 124 3.94 -22.74 0.92
C PRO A 124 5.38 -22.52 1.39
N GLN A 125 6.04 -21.46 0.89
CA GLN A 125 7.43 -21.13 1.20
C GLN A 125 7.55 -20.05 2.27
N ILE A 126 6.45 -19.71 2.96
CA ILE A 126 6.40 -18.61 3.93
C ILE A 126 7.47 -18.72 5.02
N ARG A 127 7.74 -19.93 5.52
CA ARG A 127 8.73 -20.18 6.59
C ARG A 127 10.17 -19.93 6.18
N ASN A 128 10.47 -20.07 4.88
CA ASN A 128 11.83 -19.94 4.33
C ASN A 128 12.00 -18.64 3.52
N CYS A 129 10.93 -17.85 3.37
CA CYS A 129 10.93 -16.65 2.56
C CYS A 129 11.56 -15.51 3.35
N SER A 130 12.63 -14.92 2.83
CA SER A 130 13.35 -13.82 3.49
C SER A 130 12.82 -12.43 3.12
N HIS A 131 11.74 -12.32 2.35
CA HIS A 131 11.15 -11.03 1.94
C HIS A 131 10.11 -10.57 2.95
N ASP A 132 9.79 -9.28 2.93
CA ASP A 132 8.60 -8.78 3.60
C ASP A 132 7.35 -9.52 3.12
N PHE A 133 6.46 -9.78 4.06
CA PHE A 133 5.23 -10.49 3.81
C PHE A 133 4.08 -9.50 3.60
N TYR A 134 3.14 -9.87 2.75
CA TYR A 134 1.95 -9.08 2.48
C TYR A 134 0.75 -9.99 2.64
N PHE A 135 -0.19 -9.63 3.49
CA PHE A 135 -1.40 -10.42 3.73
C PHE A 135 -2.64 -9.62 3.38
N TYR A 136 -3.70 -10.32 3.00
CA TYR A 136 -5.03 -9.76 2.99
C TYR A 136 -5.79 -10.26 4.21
N ARG A 137 -6.38 -9.35 5.00
CA ARG A 137 -7.23 -9.66 6.16
C ARG A 137 -8.53 -8.91 6.02
N ALA A 138 -9.66 -9.60 6.11
CA ALA A 138 -10.98 -9.04 5.83
C ALA A 138 -11.33 -7.87 6.77
N ASN A 139 -11.07 -8.03 8.07
CA ASN A 139 -11.35 -7.00 9.08
C ASN A 139 -10.52 -5.74 8.81
N TYR A 140 -9.20 -5.90 8.62
CA TYR A 140 -8.31 -4.79 8.27
C TYR A 140 -8.80 -4.04 7.03
N ALA A 141 -9.13 -4.76 5.96
CA ALA A 141 -9.63 -4.17 4.73
C ALA A 141 -10.98 -3.44 4.91
N ASN A 142 -11.85 -3.97 5.77
CA ASN A 142 -13.13 -3.35 6.09
C ASN A 142 -12.97 -2.06 6.91
N ASP A 143 -12.04 -2.04 7.86
CA ASP A 143 -11.76 -0.88 8.71
C ASP A 143 -11.19 0.27 7.87
N ILE A 144 -10.17 -0.01 7.06
CA ILE A 144 -9.58 0.98 6.14
C ILE A 144 -10.61 1.48 5.12
N TYR A 145 -11.46 0.60 4.58
CA TYR A 145 -12.54 1.01 3.69
C TYR A 145 -13.55 1.93 4.39
N SER A 146 -13.93 1.62 5.63
CA SER A 146 -14.89 2.40 6.41
C SER A 146 -14.33 3.77 6.78
N GLU A 147 -13.05 3.83 7.18
CA GLU A 147 -12.33 5.07 7.44
C GLU A 147 -12.22 5.94 6.17
N THR A 148 -11.83 5.34 5.04
CA THR A 148 -11.78 6.04 3.74
C THR A 148 -13.16 6.56 3.34
N LYS A 149 -14.21 5.75 3.53
CA LYS A 149 -15.59 6.15 3.23
C LYS A 149 -16.04 7.30 4.13
N SER A 150 -15.68 7.27 5.41
CA SER A 150 -15.98 8.34 6.36
C SER A 150 -15.25 9.63 6.00
N SER A 151 -13.93 9.57 5.83
CA SER A 151 -13.09 10.72 5.47
C SER A 151 -13.44 11.32 4.10
N SER A 152 -13.82 10.51 3.11
CA SER A 152 -14.29 11.03 1.82
C SER A 152 -15.62 11.80 1.90
N ARG A 153 -16.35 11.65 3.02
CA ARG A 153 -17.66 12.25 3.26
C ARG A 153 -17.65 13.27 4.38
N SER A 154 -16.58 13.35 5.17
CA SER A 154 -16.33 14.51 6.01
C SER A 154 -16.04 15.68 5.08
N GLY A 155 -17.03 16.55 4.90
CA GLY A 155 -16.85 17.83 4.24
C GLY A 155 -15.89 18.72 5.03
N ILE A 156 -15.79 19.98 4.61
CA ILE A 156 -15.04 20.98 5.36
C ILE A 156 -15.69 21.10 6.74
N ASN A 157 -14.96 20.74 7.81
CA ASN A 157 -15.41 20.87 9.19
C ASN A 157 -15.34 22.34 9.63
N GLN A 158 -16.11 23.20 8.98
CA GLN A 158 -16.21 24.63 9.24
C GLN A 158 -17.68 24.99 9.39
N THR A 159 -17.99 25.89 10.31
CA THR A 159 -19.35 26.39 10.47
C THR A 159 -19.72 27.30 9.29
N PRO A 160 -21.02 27.48 8.99
CA PRO A 160 -21.46 28.41 7.94
C PRO A 160 -20.86 29.81 8.10
N GLU A 161 -20.73 30.29 9.33
CA GLU A 161 -20.18 31.61 9.65
C GLU A 161 -18.68 31.71 9.31
N SER A 162 -17.91 30.65 9.60
CA SER A 162 -16.48 30.60 9.27
C SER A 162 -16.26 30.56 7.75
N LEU A 163 -17.11 29.80 7.03
CA LEU A 163 -17.08 29.78 5.57
C LEU A 163 -17.46 31.14 4.97
N GLU A 164 -18.44 31.84 5.53
CA GLU A 164 -18.82 33.18 5.09
C GLU A 164 -17.71 34.20 5.36
N GLN A 165 -17.01 34.10 6.49
CA GLN A 165 -15.85 34.94 6.77
C GLN A 165 -14.72 34.72 5.77
N LEU A 166 -14.42 33.46 5.42
CA LEU A 166 -13.45 33.12 4.38
C LEU A 166 -13.89 33.66 3.01
N ASP A 167 -15.15 33.50 2.64
CA ASP A 167 -15.68 34.00 1.37
C ASP A 167 -15.59 35.53 1.26
N ARG A 168 -15.95 36.26 2.31
CA ARG A 168 -15.83 37.73 2.35
C ARG A 168 -14.40 38.22 2.18
N LEU A 169 -13.40 37.46 2.62
CA LEU A 169 -11.99 37.80 2.46
C LEU A 169 -11.48 37.46 1.04
N VAL A 170 -11.84 36.29 0.52
CA VAL A 170 -11.23 35.74 -0.70
C VAL A 170 -11.96 36.21 -1.97
N SER A 171 -13.29 36.23 -1.97
CA SER A 171 -14.10 36.51 -3.16
C SER A 171 -13.84 37.89 -3.79
N PRO A 172 -13.71 39.00 -3.03
CA PRO A 172 -13.38 40.31 -3.60
C PRO A 172 -12.02 40.34 -4.31
N LEU A 173 -11.02 39.65 -3.77
CA LEU A 173 -9.65 39.63 -4.32
C LEU A 173 -9.56 38.80 -5.60
N LEU A 174 -10.30 37.68 -5.66
CA LEU A 174 -10.43 36.88 -6.88
C LEU A 174 -11.17 37.65 -7.99
N LEU A 175 -12.24 38.38 -7.65
CA LEU A 175 -12.97 39.21 -8.61
C LEU A 175 -12.13 40.37 -9.15
N GLN A 176 -11.12 40.83 -8.40
CA GLN A 176 -10.13 41.81 -8.84
C GLN A 176 -9.00 41.20 -9.70
N GLY A 177 -9.05 39.88 -9.96
CA GLY A 177 -8.11 39.19 -10.83
C GLY A 177 -6.77 38.84 -10.17
N GLN A 178 -6.68 38.88 -8.84
CA GLN A 178 -5.46 38.45 -8.15
C GLN A 178 -5.28 36.93 -8.26
N PRO A 179 -4.07 36.44 -8.57
CA PRO A 179 -3.79 35.02 -8.55
C PRO A 179 -3.83 34.48 -7.12
N LEU A 180 -4.36 33.27 -6.93
CA LEU A 180 -4.51 32.60 -5.63
C LEU A 180 -3.22 32.57 -4.79
N SER A 181 -2.05 32.57 -5.43
CA SER A 181 -0.74 32.57 -4.76
C SER A 181 -0.40 33.89 -4.04
N HIS A 182 -1.18 34.95 -4.25
CA HIS A 182 -0.99 36.26 -3.63
C HIS A 182 -2.06 36.60 -2.58
N ILE A 183 -2.97 35.66 -2.26
CA ILE A 183 -3.98 35.82 -1.22
C ILE A 183 -3.44 35.15 0.06
N PHE A 184 -3.10 35.96 1.09
CA PHE A 184 -2.56 35.53 2.39
C PHE A 184 -3.50 35.91 3.53
#